data_AF-A0A6B3F3D5-F1
#
_entry.id   AF-A0A6B3F3D5-F1
#
_cell.length_a   1.000
_cell.length_b   1.000
_cell.length_c   1.000
_cell.angle_alpha   90.00
_cell.angle_beta   90.00
_cell.angle_gamma   90.00
#
_symmetry.space_group_name_H-M   'P 1'
#
loop_
_entity.id
_entity.type
_entity.pdbx_description
1 polymer ?
#
loop_
_entity_poly.entity_id
_entity_poly.type
_entity_poly.pdbx_seq_one_letter_code
_entity_poly.pdbx_strand_id
1 'polypeptide(L)'
;SGPEGLIVRADVERAVADSARTPAAAEPLPDAAEERVPLRGMRGAAAEKLSRSRAEIPDATCWVDADATELLAARAAMNAAGGEKISVLAFFARITTAALARFPELNSRVDTVNQEIVRLKSVHLGFA
;
A
#
# COMPACT_ATOMS: atom_id res chain seq x y z
N SER A 1 2.46 37.60 48.77
CA SER A 1 2.65 37.97 50.19
C SER A 1 3.50 39.22 50.39
N GLY A 2 3.97 39.89 49.34
CA GLY A 2 4.77 41.10 49.47
C GLY A 2 3.95 42.37 49.71
N PRO A 3 4.62 43.50 50.01
CA PRO A 3 3.98 44.81 50.09
C PRO A 3 3.21 45.12 48.79
N GLU A 4 2.02 45.69 48.91
CA GLU A 4 1.11 45.99 47.79
C GLU A 4 0.68 44.78 46.93
N GLY A 5 0.80 43.55 47.46
CA GLY A 5 0.38 42.35 46.74
C GLY A 5 1.38 41.86 45.69
N LEU A 6 2.58 42.45 45.64
CA LEU A 6 3.67 41.96 44.79
C LEU A 6 4.07 40.53 45.17
N ILE A 7 4.20 39.68 44.15
CA ILE A 7 4.74 38.33 44.28
C ILE A 7 6.24 38.46 44.48
N VAL A 8 6.70 38.17 45.70
CA VAL A 8 8.12 38.23 46.03
C VAL A 8 8.77 36.87 45.78
N ARG A 9 10.10 36.85 45.67
CA ARG A 9 10.88 35.63 45.43
C ARG A 9 10.51 34.48 46.39
N ALA A 10 10.29 34.79 47.66
CA ALA A 10 9.87 33.80 48.66
C ALA A 10 8.49 33.17 48.38
N ASP A 11 7.62 33.85 47.62
CA ASP A 11 6.33 33.30 47.19
C ASP A 11 6.51 32.31 46.04
N VAL A 12 7.41 32.63 45.09
CA VAL A 12 7.77 31.72 43.98
C VAL A 12 8.46 30.47 44.53
N GLU A 13 9.42 30.64 45.43
CA GLU A 13 10.15 29.52 46.04
C GLU A 13 9.21 28.61 46.86
N ARG A 14 8.21 29.20 47.55
CA ARG A 14 7.19 28.43 48.28
C ARG A 14 6.22 27.70 47.35
N ALA A 15 5.78 28.32 46.26
CA ALA A 15 4.93 27.68 45.27
C ALA A 15 5.65 26.50 44.59
N VAL A 16 6.95 26.64 44.28
CA VAL A 16 7.75 25.53 43.75
C VAL A 16 7.94 24.42 44.79
N ALA A 17 8.20 24.77 46.05
CA ALA A 17 8.34 23.80 47.12
C ALA A 17 7.02 23.04 47.41
N ASP A 18 5.87 23.71 47.33
CA ASP A 18 4.55 23.08 47.49
C ASP A 18 4.17 22.23 46.27
N SER A 19 4.50 22.68 45.05
CA SER A 19 4.29 21.89 43.83
C SER A 19 5.14 20.62 43.78
N ALA A 20 6.30 20.62 44.45
CA ALA A 20 7.13 19.42 44.63
C ALA A 20 6.68 18.50 45.79
N ARG A 21 5.84 18.99 46.71
CA ARG A 21 5.34 18.25 47.89
C ARG A 21 3.97 17.63 47.69
N THR A 22 3.21 18.09 46.71
CA THR A 22 2.05 17.37 46.22
C THR A 22 2.53 16.43 45.12
N PRO A 23 2.59 15.10 45.34
CA PRO A 23 2.62 14.21 44.19
C PRO A 23 1.32 14.49 43.46
N ALA A 24 1.42 15.19 42.32
CA ALA A 24 0.35 15.14 41.35
C ALA A 24 0.19 13.66 41.05
N ALA A 25 -0.84 13.04 41.62
CA ALA A 25 -1.30 11.76 41.14
C ALA A 25 -1.49 12.02 39.65
N ALA A 26 -0.60 11.47 38.83
CA ALA A 26 -0.78 11.48 37.40
C ALA A 26 -2.13 10.82 37.20
N GLU A 27 -3.16 11.62 36.93
CA GLU A 27 -4.40 11.08 36.43
C GLU A 27 -3.96 10.21 35.25
N PRO A 28 -4.29 8.91 35.25
CA PRO A 28 -4.01 8.10 34.09
C PRO A 28 -4.69 8.84 32.94
N LEU A 29 -3.88 9.33 32.00
CA LEU A 29 -4.38 9.86 30.74
C LEU A 29 -5.46 8.88 30.28
N PRO A 30 -6.70 9.32 30.02
CA PRO A 30 -7.67 8.41 29.44
C PRO A 30 -7.01 7.79 28.22
N ASP A 31 -7.00 6.46 28.15
CA ASP A 31 -6.47 5.67 27.03
C ASP A 31 -7.34 5.96 25.80
N ALA A 32 -7.19 7.17 25.27
CA ALA A 32 -7.97 7.75 24.21
C ALA A 32 -7.01 7.97 23.06
N ALA A 33 -6.64 6.90 22.36
CA ALA A 33 -5.84 7.07 21.15
C ALA A 33 -6.03 6.04 20.04
N GLU A 34 -6.49 4.80 20.31
CA GLU A 34 -6.45 3.76 19.27
C GLU A 34 -7.66 2.82 19.25
N GLU A 35 -8.36 2.76 18.12
CA GLU A 35 -9.33 1.70 17.81
C GLU A 35 -8.60 0.48 17.23
N ARG A 36 -8.73 -0.68 17.88
CA ARG A 36 -8.10 -1.93 17.44
C ARG A 36 -9.09 -2.80 16.68
N VAL A 37 -8.89 -2.94 15.37
CA VAL A 37 -9.70 -3.83 14.52
C VAL A 37 -8.92 -5.11 14.20
N PRO A 38 -9.39 -6.31 14.60
CA PRO A 38 -8.68 -7.55 14.32
C PRO A 38 -8.74 -7.92 12.83
N LEU A 39 -7.60 -8.37 12.29
CA LEU A 39 -7.53 -8.92 10.93
C LEU A 39 -8.16 -10.31 10.91
N ARG A 40 -9.38 -10.42 10.39
CA ARG A 40 -10.11 -11.69 10.23
C ARG A 40 -10.48 -11.94 8.77
N GLY A 41 -10.58 -13.22 8.40
CA GLY A 41 -11.03 -13.65 7.07
C GLY A 41 -10.21 -13.02 5.93
N MET A 42 -10.90 -12.45 4.96
CA MET A 42 -10.29 -11.89 3.74
C MET A 42 -9.26 -10.79 4.02
N ARG A 43 -9.48 -9.95 5.05
CA ARG A 43 -8.51 -8.90 5.41
C ARG A 43 -7.19 -9.47 5.92
N GLY A 44 -7.26 -10.51 6.75
CA GLY A 44 -6.08 -11.22 7.23
C GLY A 44 -5.33 -11.92 6.10
N ALA A 45 -6.04 -12.66 5.23
CA ALA A 45 -5.43 -13.36 4.11
C ALA A 45 -4.77 -12.40 3.10
N ALA A 46 -5.40 -11.26 2.81
CA ALA A 46 -4.81 -10.23 1.96
C ALA A 46 -3.56 -9.61 2.60
N ALA A 47 -3.62 -9.28 3.89
CA ALA A 47 -2.48 -8.72 4.61
C ALA A 47 -1.30 -9.68 4.63
N GLU A 48 -1.53 -10.97 4.91
CA GLU A 48 -0.49 -11.99 4.90
C GLU A 48 0.15 -12.15 3.51
N LYS A 49 -0.67 -12.30 2.47
CA LYS A 49 -0.19 -12.49 1.09
C LYS A 49 0.60 -11.29 0.59
N LEU A 50 0.13 -10.07 0.82
CA LEU A 50 0.81 -8.85 0.41
C LEU A 50 2.10 -8.63 1.20
N SER A 51 2.09 -8.88 2.51
CA SER A 51 3.28 -8.76 3.36
C SER A 51 4.36 -9.74 2.94
N ARG A 52 4.01 -11.01 2.69
CA ARG A 52 4.94 -12.02 2.19
C ARG A 52 5.54 -11.62 0.84
N SER A 53 4.70 -11.18 -0.10
CA SER A 53 5.14 -10.74 -1.42
C SER A 53 6.20 -9.62 -1.34
N ARG A 54 5.99 -8.62 -0.47
CA ARG A 54 6.93 -7.49 -0.31
C ARG A 54 8.24 -7.89 0.38
N ALA A 55 8.20 -8.89 1.25
CA ALA A 55 9.40 -9.37 1.94
C ALA A 55 10.26 -10.27 1.05
N GLU A 56 9.63 -11.09 0.21
CA GLU A 56 10.33 -12.11 -0.60
C GLU A 56 10.75 -11.63 -1.99
N ILE A 57 10.01 -10.69 -2.60
CA ILE A 57 10.24 -10.27 -3.99
C ILE A 57 10.89 -8.88 -3.99
N PRO A 58 12.14 -8.74 -4.49
CA PRO A 58 12.75 -7.42 -4.66
C PRO A 58 12.05 -6.68 -5.80
N ASP A 59 11.40 -5.56 -5.47
CA ASP A 59 10.66 -4.75 -6.44
C ASP A 59 11.61 -3.87 -7.25
N ALA A 60 11.53 -3.97 -8.58
CA ALA A 60 12.14 -3.03 -9.52
C ALA A 60 11.05 -2.41 -10.38
N THR A 61 10.91 -1.08 -10.31
CA THR A 61 9.90 -0.35 -11.07
C THR A 61 10.54 0.35 -12.26
N CYS A 62 10.02 0.10 -13.47
CA CYS A 62 10.36 0.86 -14.67
C CYS A 62 9.13 1.62 -15.19
N TRP A 63 9.38 2.76 -15.82
CA TRP A 63 8.36 3.60 -16.45
C TRP A 63 8.68 3.76 -17.93
N VAL A 64 7.66 3.63 -18.77
CA VAL A 64 7.76 3.83 -20.21
C VAL A 64 6.50 4.54 -20.67
N ASP A 65 6.67 5.60 -21.45
CA ASP A 65 5.57 6.25 -22.16
C ASP A 65 5.34 5.55 -23.51
N ALA A 66 4.07 5.29 -23.83
CA ALA A 66 3.67 4.68 -25.09
C ALA A 66 2.56 5.51 -25.73
N ASP A 67 2.76 5.90 -26.99
CA ASP A 67 1.72 6.54 -27.79
C ASP A 67 0.63 5.51 -28.15
N ALA A 68 -0.61 5.79 -27.76
CA ALA A 68 -1.77 4.95 -28.00
C ALA A 68 -2.71 5.49 -29.09
N THR A 69 -2.32 6.54 -29.82
CA THR A 69 -3.16 7.19 -30.85
C THR A 69 -3.68 6.18 -31.88
N GLU A 70 -2.77 5.41 -32.48
CA GLU A 70 -3.14 4.40 -33.49
C GLU A 70 -3.90 3.21 -32.89
N LEU A 71 -3.62 2.85 -31.64
CA LEU A 71 -4.34 1.81 -30.92
C LEU A 71 -5.83 2.19 -30.75
N LEU A 72 -6.08 3.44 -30.35
CA LEU A 72 -7.43 3.96 -30.14
C LEU A 72 -8.16 4.17 -31.47
N ALA A 73 -7.48 4.62 -32.51
CA ALA A 73 -8.04 4.72 -33.86
C ALA A 73 -8.46 3.34 -34.40
N ALA A 74 -7.60 2.33 -34.26
CA ALA A 74 -7.91 0.95 -34.64
C ALA A 74 -9.12 0.40 -33.86
N ARG A 75 -9.17 0.63 -32.55
CA ARG A 75 -10.31 0.25 -31.71
C ARG A 75 -11.61 0.93 -32.17
N ALA A 76 -11.56 2.21 -32.54
CA ALA A 76 -12.73 2.93 -33.03
C ALA A 76 -13.22 2.35 -34.37
N ALA A 77 -12.30 2.09 -35.30
CA ALA A 77 -12.63 1.45 -36.58
C ALA A 77 -13.24 0.05 -36.40
N MET A 78 -12.68 -0.78 -35.53
CA MET A 78 -13.23 -2.12 -35.24
C MET A 78 -14.63 -2.05 -34.62
N ASN A 79 -14.87 -1.11 -33.71
CA ASN A 79 -16.20 -0.93 -33.13
C ASN A 79 -17.22 -0.35 -34.13
N ALA A 80 -16.78 0.45 -35.09
CA ALA A 80 -17.64 0.99 -36.15
C ALA A 80 -18.10 -0.09 -37.15
N ALA A 81 -17.31 -1.17 -37.32
CA ALA A 81 -17.66 -2.30 -38.17
C ALA A 81 -18.89 -3.11 -37.66
N GLY A 82 -19.35 -2.83 -36.44
CA GLY A 82 -20.48 -3.51 -35.80
C GLY A 82 -20.06 -4.78 -35.04
N GLY A 83 -20.95 -5.30 -34.20
CA GLY A 83 -20.69 -6.44 -33.32
C GLY A 83 -20.53 -6.04 -31.85
N GLU A 84 -19.89 -6.91 -31.07
CA GLU A 84 -19.68 -6.67 -29.64
C GLU A 84 -18.66 -5.55 -29.41
N LYS A 85 -18.95 -4.67 -28.45
CA LYS A 85 -18.10 -3.52 -28.15
C LYS A 85 -16.75 -3.98 -27.58
N ILE A 86 -15.69 -3.68 -28.31
CA ILE A 86 -14.32 -3.99 -27.90
C ILE A 86 -13.82 -2.90 -26.95
N SER A 87 -13.44 -3.33 -25.74
CA SER A 87 -12.86 -2.46 -24.70
C SER A 87 -11.35 -2.25 -24.93
N VAL A 88 -10.79 -1.20 -24.32
CA VAL A 88 -9.32 -1.01 -24.31
C VAL A 88 -8.65 -2.16 -23.54
N LEU A 89 -9.30 -2.67 -22.49
CA LEU A 89 -8.80 -3.80 -21.71
C LEU A 89 -8.64 -5.06 -22.56
N ALA A 90 -9.53 -5.32 -23.53
CA ALA A 90 -9.41 -6.45 -24.45
C ALA A 90 -8.16 -6.33 -25.34
N PHE A 91 -7.80 -5.12 -25.78
CA PHE A 91 -6.54 -4.86 -26.49
C PHE A 91 -5.34 -5.14 -25.59
N PHE A 92 -5.33 -4.61 -24.36
CA PHE A 92 -4.24 -4.88 -23.42
C PHE A 92 -4.11 -6.37 -23.09
N ALA A 93 -5.22 -7.09 -22.90
CA ALA A 93 -5.20 -8.53 -22.70
C ALA A 93 -4.55 -9.27 -23.89
N ARG A 94 -4.90 -8.89 -25.13
CA ARG A 94 -4.34 -9.50 -26.34
C ARG A 94 -2.85 -9.17 -26.52
N ILE A 95 -2.45 -7.94 -26.23
CA ILE A 95 -1.06 -7.47 -26.31
C ILE A 95 -0.22 -8.16 -25.24
N THR A 96 -0.67 -8.19 -23.99
CA THR A 96 0.02 -8.85 -22.87
C THR A 96 0.23 -10.34 -23.15
N THR A 97 -0.82 -11.05 -23.61
CA THR A 97 -0.69 -12.47 -23.96
C THR A 97 0.28 -12.72 -25.13
N ALA A 98 0.29 -11.86 -26.15
CA ALA A 98 1.30 -11.91 -27.21
C ALA A 98 2.73 -11.66 -26.68
N ALA A 99 2.90 -10.66 -25.81
CA ALA A 99 4.18 -10.31 -25.23
C ALA A 99 4.74 -11.45 -24.39
N LEU A 100 3.92 -12.06 -23.53
CA LEU A 100 4.33 -13.21 -22.71
C LEU A 100 4.69 -14.44 -23.55
N ALA A 101 4.03 -14.65 -24.70
CA ALA A 101 4.42 -15.72 -25.63
C ALA A 101 5.79 -15.45 -26.28
N ARG A 102 6.12 -14.18 -26.57
CA ARG A 102 7.42 -13.78 -27.13
C ARG A 102 8.53 -13.78 -26.08
N PHE A 103 8.20 -13.48 -24.83
CA PHE A 103 9.13 -13.37 -23.70
C PHE A 103 8.72 -14.33 -22.57
N PRO A 104 8.92 -15.64 -22.73
CA PRO A 104 8.42 -16.66 -21.81
C PRO A 104 9.03 -16.59 -20.40
N GLU A 105 10.16 -15.91 -20.24
CA GLU A 105 10.78 -15.65 -18.93
C GLU A 105 9.88 -14.82 -18.02
N LEU A 106 9.05 -13.94 -18.60
CA LEU A 106 8.09 -13.13 -17.86
C LEU A 106 6.86 -13.95 -17.40
N ASN A 107 6.61 -15.12 -17.99
CA ASN A 107 5.57 -16.06 -17.57
C ASN A 107 6.18 -17.25 -16.81
N SER A 108 6.93 -16.94 -15.75
CA SER A 108 7.62 -17.94 -14.93
C SER A 108 7.51 -17.62 -13.44
N ARG A 109 7.85 -18.60 -12.60
CA ARG A 109 8.03 -18.42 -11.16
C ARG A 109 9.37 -18.97 -10.72
N VAL A 110 9.91 -18.42 -9.65
CA VAL A 110 11.11 -18.95 -8.99
C VAL A 110 10.67 -19.96 -7.93
N ASP A 111 11.17 -21.18 -8.01
CA ASP A 111 11.06 -22.19 -6.95
C ASP A 111 12.35 -22.18 -6.14
N THR A 112 12.31 -21.54 -4.98
CA THR A 112 13.47 -21.43 -4.09
C THR A 112 13.75 -22.72 -3.33
N VAL A 113 12.79 -23.64 -3.19
CA VAL A 113 12.99 -24.93 -2.53
C VAL A 113 13.84 -25.84 -3.42
N ASN A 114 13.50 -25.89 -4.71
CA ASN A 114 14.20 -26.71 -5.70
C ASN A 114 15.33 -25.95 -6.44
N GLN A 115 15.51 -24.65 -6.15
CA GLN A 115 16.52 -23.77 -6.77
C GLN A 115 16.40 -23.69 -8.30
N GLU A 116 15.17 -23.54 -8.81
CA GLU A 116 14.89 -23.53 -10.25
C GLU A 116 13.89 -22.46 -10.68
N ILE A 117 13.86 -22.18 -12.00
CA ILE A 117 12.87 -21.32 -12.63
C ILE A 117 11.86 -22.19 -13.37
N VAL A 118 10.59 -22.10 -12.98
CA VAL A 118 9.50 -22.84 -13.60
C VAL A 118 8.80 -21.94 -14.62
N ARG A 119 9.03 -22.20 -15.91
CA ARG A 119 8.34 -21.54 -17.03
C ARG A 119 6.95 -22.16 -17.26
N LEU A 120 5.93 -21.32 -17.36
CA LEU A 120 4.54 -21.76 -17.51
C LEU A 120 4.15 -21.84 -18.99
N LYS A 121 3.47 -22.93 -19.38
CA LYS A 121 3.00 -23.13 -20.76
C LYS A 121 1.76 -22.30 -21.09
N SER A 122 0.87 -22.15 -20.11
CA SER A 122 -0.38 -21.40 -20.25
C SER A 122 -0.24 -20.03 -19.61
N VAL A 123 -0.97 -19.05 -20.16
CA VAL A 123 -1.11 -17.72 -19.56
C VAL A 123 -2.44 -17.65 -18.84
N HIS A 124 -2.40 -17.40 -17.53
CA HIS A 124 -3.58 -17.12 -16.71
C HIS A 124 -3.56 -15.64 -16.35
N LEU A 125 -4.30 -14.83 -17.11
CA LEU A 125 -4.32 -13.37 -16.95
C LEU A 125 -5.47 -12.96 -16.01
N GLY A 126 -5.11 -12.40 -14.84
CA GLY A 126 -6.06 -11.79 -13.91
C GLY A 126 -6.23 -10.29 -14.16
N PHE A 127 -7.42 -9.77 -13.85
CA PHE A 127 -7.71 -8.34 -13.83
C PHE A 127 -8.01 -7.92 -12.39
N ALA A 128 -7.44 -6.79 -11.97
CA ALA A 128 -7.59 -6.22 -10.63
C ALA A 128 -8.75 -5.23 -10.57
#